data_AF-A0A4Y9V0Z1-F1
#
_entry.id   AF-A0A4Y9V0Z1-F1
#
_cell.length_a   1.000
_cell.length_b   1.000
_cell.length_c   1.000
_cell.angle_alpha   90.00
_cell.angle_beta   90.00
_cell.angle_gamma   90.00
#
_symmetry.space_group_name_H-M   'P 1'
#
loop_
_entity.id
_entity.type
_entity.pdbx_description
1 polymer ?
#
loop_
_entity_poly.entity_id
_entity_poly.type
_entity_poly.pdbx_seq_one_letter_code
_entity_poly.pdbx_strand_id
1 'polypeptide(L)'
;MGHELSLFVGTFATLLAIINPFEVLPVYLKMLEGRDAATHRQVAWKACLYALLLSLFFLIFGTLILRLFGVPLSMVRIVGGIILMKIGFELFSPSPSGGVIPSGGVDQGSKRADVTAHVRHLHRRFSSRCRRPAVA
;
A
#
# COMPACT_ATOMS: atom_id res chain seq x y z
N MET A 1 19.77 19.66 -28.93
CA MET A 1 18.64 20.15 -28.10
C MET A 1 17.61 19.06 -27.77
N GLY A 2 17.43 17.99 -28.55
CA GLY A 2 16.48 16.90 -28.20
C GLY A 2 16.92 15.99 -27.05
N HIS A 3 18.22 15.76 -26.88
CA HIS A 3 18.74 14.83 -25.87
C HIS A 3 18.48 15.30 -24.42
N GLU A 4 18.64 16.59 -24.15
CA GLU A 4 18.30 17.21 -22.85
C GLU A 4 16.82 17.03 -22.49
N LEU A 5 15.95 17.14 -23.50
CA LEU A 5 14.51 16.97 -23.36
C LEU A 5 14.15 15.51 -23.07
N SER A 6 14.81 14.55 -23.73
CA SER A 6 14.65 13.12 -23.44
C SER A 6 15.10 12.75 -22.03
N LEU A 7 16.22 13.29 -21.56
CA LEU A 7 16.70 13.08 -20.19
C LEU A 7 15.76 13.69 -19.16
N PHE A 8 15.27 14.91 -19.42
CA PHE A 8 14.31 15.58 -18.55
C PHE A 8 13.00 14.78 -18.44
N VAL A 9 12.39 14.43 -19.56
CA VAL A 9 11.12 13.69 -19.59
C VAL A 9 11.27 12.30 -18.97
N GLY A 10 12.35 11.57 -19.30
CA GLY A 10 12.61 10.25 -18.75
C GLY A 10 12.82 10.27 -17.23
N THR A 11 13.62 11.23 -16.74
CA THR A 11 13.87 11.37 -15.30
C THR A 11 12.60 11.80 -14.56
N PHE A 12 11.86 12.77 -15.11
CA PHE A 12 10.61 13.24 -14.53
C PHE A 12 9.56 12.13 -14.45
N ALA A 13 9.36 11.38 -15.54
CA ALA A 13 8.45 10.24 -15.57
C ALA A 13 8.85 9.16 -14.56
N THR A 14 10.15 8.88 -14.43
CA THR A 14 10.67 7.91 -13.45
C THR A 14 10.40 8.38 -12.01
N LEU A 15 10.64 9.65 -11.71
CA LEU A 15 10.39 10.25 -10.40
C LEU A 15 8.91 10.20 -10.04
N LEU A 16 8.04 10.52 -10.99
CA LEU A 16 6.58 10.48 -10.82
C LEU A 16 6.09 9.04 -10.59
N ALA A 17 6.63 8.07 -11.32
CA ALA A 17 6.31 6.66 -11.14
C ALA A 17 6.78 6.12 -9.77
N ILE A 18 7.97 6.53 -9.29
CA ILE A 18 8.51 6.10 -7.99
C ILE A 18 7.71 6.70 -6.83
N ILE A 19 7.37 7.98 -6.88
CA ILE A 19 6.61 8.63 -5.80
C ILE A 19 5.15 8.16 -5.78
N ASN A 20 4.58 7.85 -6.95
CA ASN A 20 3.19 7.46 -7.17
C ASN A 20 2.17 8.27 -6.31
N PRO A 21 2.06 9.60 -6.55
CA PRO A 21 1.21 10.47 -5.73
C PRO A 21 -0.27 10.07 -5.75
N PHE A 22 -0.73 9.45 -6.86
CA PHE A 22 -2.13 9.04 -7.02
C PHE A 22 -2.52 7.86 -6.13
N GLU A 23 -1.57 6.98 -5.81
CA GLU A 23 -1.81 5.85 -4.90
C GLU A 23 -1.87 6.31 -3.44
N VAL A 24 -0.96 7.21 -3.05
CA VAL A 24 -0.85 7.66 -1.64
C VAL A 24 -1.96 8.65 -1.25
N LEU A 25 -2.50 9.43 -2.20
CA LEU A 25 -3.52 10.44 -1.94
C LEU A 25 -4.83 9.87 -1.35
N PRO A 26 -5.52 8.89 -1.98
CA PRO A 26 -6.75 8.33 -1.42
C PRO A 26 -6.51 7.57 -0.10
N VAL A 27 -5.33 6.95 0.06
CA VAL A 27 -4.93 6.29 1.32
C VAL A 27 -4.81 7.32 2.44
N TYR A 28 -4.16 8.45 2.17
CA TYR A 28 -4.01 9.55 3.12
C TYR A 28 -5.37 10.16 3.51
N LEU A 29 -6.22 10.44 2.52
CA LEU A 29 -7.56 11.00 2.76
C LEU A 29 -8.43 10.05 3.60
N LYS A 30 -8.40 8.74 3.30
CA LYS A 30 -9.14 7.73 4.07
C LYS A 30 -8.62 7.58 5.51
N MET A 31 -7.30 7.68 5.72
CA MET A 31 -6.72 7.57 7.07
C MET A 31 -7.04 8.79 7.95
N LEU A 32 -7.23 9.96 7.34
CA LEU A 32 -7.46 11.22 8.04
C LEU A 32 -8.92 11.70 8.01
N GLU A 33 -9.82 10.91 7.44
CA GLU A 33 -11.25 11.21 7.39
C GLU A 33 -11.80 11.44 8.82
N GLY A 34 -12.34 12.63 9.07
CA GLY A 34 -12.88 13.02 10.38
C GLY A 34 -11.85 13.49 11.43
N ARG A 35 -10.58 13.70 11.07
CA ARG A 35 -9.54 14.23 11.98
C ARG A 35 -9.37 15.75 11.83
N ASP A 36 -8.97 16.40 12.92
CA ASP A 36 -8.71 17.85 12.96
C ASP A 36 -7.43 18.27 12.19
N ALA A 37 -7.39 19.49 11.65
CA ALA A 37 -6.28 20.03 10.86
C ALA A 37 -4.91 19.99 11.59
N ALA A 38 -4.90 20.07 12.92
CA ALA A 38 -3.66 19.90 13.70
C ALA A 38 -3.07 18.49 13.56
N THR A 39 -3.93 17.47 13.46
CA THR A 39 -3.51 16.07 13.27
C THR A 39 -2.94 15.86 11.87
N HIS A 40 -3.51 16.49 10.85
CA HIS A 40 -2.97 16.46 9.48
C HIS A 40 -1.52 16.93 9.44
N ARG A 41 -1.22 18.06 10.12
CA ARG A 41 0.13 18.63 10.14
C ARG A 41 1.13 17.73 10.88
N GLN A 42 0.72 17.12 11.99
CA GLN A 42 1.58 16.19 12.73
C GLN A 42 1.91 14.93 11.92
N VAL A 43 0.93 14.38 11.20
CA VAL A 43 1.14 13.19 10.35
C VAL A 43 2.08 13.52 9.20
N ALA A 44 1.89 14.66 8.53
CA ALA A 44 2.79 15.11 7.46
C ALA A 44 4.25 15.26 7.94
N TRP A 45 4.46 15.90 9.10
CA TRP A 45 5.79 16.05 9.68
C TRP A 45 6.44 14.71 10.03
N LYS A 46 5.67 13.79 10.62
CA LYS A 46 6.15 12.44 10.92
C LYS A 46 6.52 11.68 9.65
N ALA A 47 5.68 11.74 8.61
CA ALA A 47 5.96 11.11 7.33
C ALA A 47 7.25 11.63 6.70
N CYS A 48 7.46 12.95 6.68
CA CYS A 48 8.71 13.54 6.20
C CYS A 48 9.92 13.10 7.03
N LEU A 49 9.78 13.03 8.36
CA LEU A 49 10.85 12.58 9.24
C LEU A 49 11.22 11.11 8.97
N TYR A 50 10.24 10.23 8.81
CA TYR A 50 10.49 8.83 8.46
C TYR A 50 11.12 8.69 7.08
N ALA A 51 10.65 9.43 6.08
CA ALA A 51 11.24 9.43 4.74
C ALA A 51 12.71 9.90 4.77
N LEU A 52 13.00 10.96 5.53
CA LEU A 52 14.36 11.46 5.72
C LEU A 52 15.26 10.43 6.40
N LEU A 53 14.80 9.84 7.50
CA LEU A 53 15.55 8.83 8.24
C LEU A 53 15.82 7.59 7.38
N LEU A 54 14.82 7.12 6.64
CA LEU A 54 14.97 5.98 5.73
C LEU A 54 15.95 6.31 4.60
N SER A 55 15.86 7.51 4.03
CA SER A 55 16.78 7.95 2.98
C SER A 55 18.22 8.06 3.49
N LEU A 56 18.43 8.66 4.68
CA LEU A 56 19.75 8.73 5.32
C LEU A 56 20.30 7.35 5.66
N PHE A 57 19.44 6.46 6.16
CA PHE A 57 19.83 5.07 6.44
C PHE A 57 20.30 4.37 5.16
N PHE A 58 19.52 4.42 4.08
CA PHE A 58 19.93 3.82 2.81
C PHE A 58 21.14 4.52 2.18
N LEU A 59 21.31 5.82 2.39
CA LEU A 59 22.48 6.56 1.90
C LEU A 59 23.77 6.06 2.57
N ILE A 60 23.74 5.84 3.88
CA ILE A 60 24.91 5.41 4.66
C ILE A 60 25.14 3.90 4.50
N PHE A 61 24.10 3.09 4.61
CA PHE A 61 24.20 1.63 4.64
C PHE A 61 24.02 0.96 3.27
N GLY A 62 23.54 1.67 2.25
CA GLY A 62 23.19 1.08 0.95
C GLY A 62 24.38 0.41 0.27
N THR A 63 25.52 1.09 0.18
CA THR A 63 26.73 0.49 -0.41
C THR A 63 27.27 -0.67 0.42
N LEU A 64 27.16 -0.60 1.75
CA LEU A 64 27.60 -1.65 2.66
C LEU A 64 26.77 -2.92 2.46
N ILE A 65 25.45 -2.78 2.38
CA ILE A 65 24.51 -3.87 2.13
C ILE A 65 24.82 -4.56 0.80
N LEU A 66 25.02 -3.79 -0.27
CA LEU A 66 25.34 -4.37 -1.58
C LEU A 66 26.65 -5.14 -1.59
N ARG A 67 27.67 -4.64 -0.88
CA ARG A 67 28.96 -5.32 -0.73
C ARG A 67 28.85 -6.58 0.11
N LEU A 68 28.06 -6.57 1.17
CA LEU A 68 27.85 -7.73 2.04
C LEU A 68 27.18 -8.89 1.29
N PHE A 69 26.20 -8.59 0.45
CA PHE A 69 25.55 -9.60 -0.39
C PHE A 69 26.36 -9.97 -1.64
N GLY A 70 27.45 -9.27 -1.94
CA GLY A 70 28.22 -9.46 -3.18
C GLY A 70 27.42 -9.13 -4.44
N VAL A 71 26.38 -8.29 -4.32
CA VAL A 71 25.44 -8.00 -5.41
C VAL A 71 25.84 -6.69 -6.11
N PRO A 72 26.20 -6.71 -7.40
CA PRO A 72 26.51 -5.49 -8.13
C PRO A 72 25.25 -4.64 -8.34
N LEU A 73 25.43 -3.32 -8.47
CA LEU A 73 24.33 -2.37 -8.73
C LEU A 73 23.49 -2.74 -9.95
N SER A 74 24.07 -3.43 -10.94
CA SER A 74 23.35 -3.92 -12.12
C SER A 74 22.24 -4.91 -11.76
N MET A 75 22.48 -5.84 -10.84
CA MET A 75 21.49 -6.82 -10.40
C MET A 75 20.31 -6.14 -9.69
N VAL A 76 20.58 -5.18 -8.81
CA VAL A 76 19.54 -4.41 -8.11
C VAL A 76 18.64 -3.66 -9.09
N ARG A 77 19.23 -3.08 -10.15
CA ARG A 77 18.45 -2.39 -11.20
C ARG A 77 17.53 -3.36 -11.94
N ILE A 78 18.01 -4.56 -12.28
CA ILE A 78 17.19 -5.58 -12.96
C ILE A 78 16.05 -6.04 -12.05
N VAL A 79 16.35 -6.42 -10.81
CA VAL A 79 15.34 -6.89 -9.84
C VAL A 79 14.33 -5.78 -9.53
N GLY A 80 14.80 -4.55 -9.30
CA GLY A 80 13.94 -3.39 -9.07
C GLY A 80 13.01 -3.12 -10.25
N GLY A 81 13.49 -3.27 -11.49
CA GLY A 81 12.66 -3.15 -12.69
C GLY A 81 11.56 -4.21 -12.77
N ILE A 82 11.87 -5.47 -12.43
CA ILE A 82 10.88 -6.56 -12.41
C ILE A 82 9.81 -6.29 -11.32
N ILE A 83 10.22 -5.84 -10.13
CA ILE A 83 9.28 -5.50 -9.06
C ILE A 83 8.38 -4.33 -9.48
N LEU A 84 8.94 -3.28 -10.09
CA LEU A 84 8.15 -2.14 -10.56
C LEU A 84 7.14 -2.54 -11.65
N MET A 85 7.55 -3.41 -12.58
CA MET A 85 6.66 -3.99 -13.59
C MET A 85 5.49 -4.73 -12.92
N LYS A 86 5.77 -5.56 -11.91
CA LYS A 86 4.74 -6.31 -11.18
C LYS A 86 3.74 -5.37 -10.48
N ILE A 87 4.22 -4.35 -9.78
CA ILE A 87 3.38 -3.34 -9.12
C ILE A 87 2.49 -2.64 -10.15
N GLY A 88 3.05 -2.25 -11.30
CA GLY A 88 2.28 -1.67 -12.41
C GLY A 88 1.16 -2.59 -12.91
N PHE A 89 1.41 -3.88 -13.06
CA PHE A 89 0.37 -4.86 -13.42
C PHE A 89 -0.70 -5.03 -12.35
N GLU A 90 -0.31 -5.04 -11.06
CA GLU A 90 -1.27 -5.10 -9.95
C GLU A 90 -2.18 -3.87 -9.88
N LEU A 91 -1.68 -2.69 -10.25
CA LEU A 91 -2.50 -1.48 -10.35
C LEU A 91 -3.53 -1.55 -11.50
N PHE A 92 -3.20 -2.20 -12.62
CA PHE A 92 -4.13 -2.36 -13.76
C PHE A 92 -5.16 -3.48 -13.55
N SER A 93 -4.79 -4.54 -12.82
CA SER A 93 -5.69 -5.65 -12.47
C SER A 93 -5.85 -5.75 -10.94
N PRO A 94 -6.57 -4.80 -10.31
CA PRO A 94 -6.78 -4.82 -8.87
C PRO A 94 -7.63 -6.03 -8.49
N SER A 95 -6.95 -7.09 -8.03
CA SER A 95 -7.61 -8.27 -7.48
C SER A 95 -8.31 -7.89 -6.16
N PRO A 96 -9.53 -8.39 -5.88
CA PRO A 96 -10.29 -8.09 -4.65
C PRO A 96 -9.67 -8.67 -3.35
N SER A 97 -8.40 -9.08 -3.40
CA SER A 97 -7.59 -9.61 -2.31
C SER A 97 -6.38 -8.69 -2.11
N GLY A 98 -6.55 -7.69 -1.24
CA GLY A 98 -5.47 -7.00 -0.53
C GLY A 98 -4.48 -6.21 -1.41
N GLY A 99 -4.79 -4.94 -1.67
CA GLY A 99 -3.81 -3.99 -2.21
C GLY A 99 -2.55 -3.87 -1.34
N VAL A 100 -1.46 -3.42 -1.96
CA VAL A 100 -0.07 -3.34 -1.46
C VAL A 100 0.10 -2.28 -0.36
N ILE A 101 -0.74 -2.35 0.68
CA ILE A 101 -0.45 -1.71 1.96
C ILE A 101 0.11 -2.81 2.85
N PRO A 102 1.43 -2.87 3.09
CA PRO A 102 1.98 -3.70 4.15
C PRO A 102 1.52 -3.10 5.47
N SER A 103 0.30 -3.45 5.87
CA SER A 103 -0.15 -3.31 7.24
C SER A 103 0.72 -4.25 8.04
N GLY A 104 1.64 -3.70 8.84
CA GLY A 104 2.37 -4.47 9.83
C GLY A 104 1.38 -5.29 10.66
N GLY A 105 1.45 -6.61 10.50
CA GLY A 105 0.62 -7.60 11.18
C GLY A 105 -0.82 -7.72 10.63
N VAL A 106 -1.20 -8.94 10.22
CA VAL A 106 -2.43 -9.66 10.63
C VAL A 106 -2.83 -10.67 9.55
N ASP A 107 -2.90 -11.93 9.98
CA ASP A 107 -3.57 -13.08 9.39
C ASP A 107 -4.98 -12.75 8.83
N GLN A 108 -5.07 -12.28 7.58
CA GLN A 108 -6.35 -11.92 6.94
C GLN A 108 -6.94 -12.98 6.00
N GLY A 109 -6.25 -14.11 5.82
CA GLY A 109 -6.80 -15.26 5.07
C GLY A 109 -7.93 -16.00 5.78
N SER A 110 -8.08 -15.84 7.10
CA SER A 110 -9.00 -16.67 7.90
C SER A 110 -10.31 -15.99 8.33
N LYS A 111 -10.43 -14.66 8.28
CA LYS A 111 -11.61 -13.95 8.82
C LYS A 111 -12.76 -13.73 7.82
N ARG A 112 -12.52 -13.85 6.51
CA ARG A 112 -13.55 -13.60 5.48
C ARG A 112 -14.57 -14.75 5.39
N ALA A 113 -14.15 -15.99 5.65
CA ALA A 113 -15.03 -17.16 5.67
C ALA A 113 -16.00 -17.16 6.87
N ASP A 114 -15.54 -16.68 8.03
CA ASP A 114 -16.31 -16.66 9.27
C ASP A 114 -17.48 -15.65 9.24
N VAL A 115 -17.27 -14.47 8.65
CA VAL A 115 -18.33 -13.43 8.57
C VAL A 115 -19.50 -13.90 7.70
N THR A 116 -19.23 -14.57 6.58
CA THR A 116 -20.29 -15.12 5.71
C THR A 116 -21.06 -16.24 6.40
N ALA A 117 -20.40 -17.06 7.23
CA ALA A 117 -21.06 -18.09 8.03
C ALA A 117 -21.95 -17.47 9.13
N HIS A 118 -21.46 -16.43 9.82
CA HIS A 118 -22.19 -15.77 10.89
C HIS A 118 -23.43 -15.02 10.40
N VAL A 119 -23.35 -14.31 9.28
CA VAL A 119 -24.50 -13.63 8.64
C VAL A 119 -25.56 -14.65 8.20
N ARG A 120 -25.14 -15.80 7.63
CA ARG A 120 -26.06 -16.88 7.24
C ARG A 120 -26.78 -17.47 8.46
N HIS A 121 -26.09 -17.58 9.59
CA HIS A 121 -26.66 -18.10 10.84
C HIS A 121 -27.63 -17.10 11.49
N LEU A 122 -27.35 -15.80 11.42
CA LEU A 122 -28.24 -14.74 11.92
C LEU A 122 -29.51 -14.65 11.08
N HIS A 123 -29.39 -14.73 9.74
CA HIS A 123 -30.55 -14.73 8.84
C HIS A 123 -31.47 -15.94 9.07
N ARG A 124 -30.91 -17.14 9.32
CA ARG A 124 -31.70 -18.34 9.68
C ARG A 124 -32.40 -18.18 11.03
N ARG A 125 -31.77 -17.53 12.02
CA ARG A 125 -32.41 -17.23 13.32
C ARG A 125 -33.51 -16.18 13.21
N PHE A 126 -33.35 -15.16 12.35
CA PHE A 126 -34.38 -14.16 12.13
C PHE A 126 -35.58 -14.73 11.38
N SER A 127 -35.34 -15.52 10.33
CA SER A 127 -36.40 -16.21 9.57
C SER A 127 -37.22 -17.19 10.43
N SER A 128 -36.57 -17.89 11.37
CA SER A 128 -37.27 -18.78 12.31
C SER A 128 -37.98 -18.04 13.43
N ARG A 129 -37.54 -16.83 13.80
CA ARG A 129 -38.18 -16.01 14.84
C ARG A 129 -39.40 -15.24 14.33
N CYS A 130 -39.41 -14.83 13.07
CA CYS A 130 -40.60 -14.26 12.41
C CYS A 130 -41.70 -15.30 12.11
N ARG A 131 -41.40 -16.60 12.21
CA ARG A 131 -42.37 -17.69 12.00
C ARG A 131 -43.04 -18.19 13.28
N ARG A 132 -42.83 -17.53 14.43
CA ARG A 132 -43.60 -17.81 15.66
C ARG A 132 -44.84 -16.90 15.67
N PRO A 133 -46.05 -17.44 15.39
CA PRO A 133 -47.28 -16.66 15.48
C PRO A 133 -47.53 -16.24 16.93
N ALA A 134 -47.94 -14.99 17.11
CA ALA A 134 -48.44 -14.46 18.37
C ALA A 134 -49.69 -15.24 18.77
N VAL A 135 -49.58 -16.08 19.80
CA VAL A 135 -50.74 -16.71 20.46
C VAL A 135 -50.45 -16.83 21.95
N ALA A 136 -51.14 -15.99 22.73
CA ALA A 136 -51.54 -16.09 24.14
C ALA A 136 -51.47 -14.70 24.81
#